data_AF-A0A6L8DY46-F1
#
_entry.id   AF-A0A6L8DY46-F1
#
_cell.length_a   1.000
_cell.length_b   1.000
_cell.length_c   1.000
_cell.angle_alpha   90.00
_cell.angle_beta   90.00
_cell.angle_gamma   90.00
#
_symmetry.space_group_name_H-M   'P 1'
#
loop_
_entity.id
_entity.type
_entity.pdbx_description
1 polymer ?
#
loop_
_entity_poly.entity_id
_entity_poly.type
_entity_poly.pdbx_seq_one_letter_code
_entity_poly.pdbx_strand_id
1 'polypeptide(L)'
;MNVTVVLPTYNERDNLPVLVPDILDRGDYRVLIVDDASPDGTGAVADALACEHPKRVDVLHRRGRRGLGRSYVDAFRRVLASDADLVCHMDADLSHDPSYLPALVAAARRFDVVIGSRYLHGVSVVNWPLHRIALSAAANRYVRAITGAPVTDCTSGFRCWRREALGRIPLDRLVSNGYAFLIETLHEALRHGARVGEVPIVFVERRHGHSKVSLNVLAESLIMPWRVRFRAPDRR
;
A
#
# COMPACT_ATOMS: atom_id res chain seq x y z
N MET A 1 18.65 8.31 5.73
CA MET A 1 17.25 7.86 5.93
C MET A 1 17.11 6.55 5.20
N ASN A 2 16.92 5.46 5.94
CA ASN A 2 16.72 4.13 5.38
C ASN A 2 15.26 3.98 4.94
N VAL A 3 15.02 3.75 3.66
CA VAL A 3 13.68 3.60 3.10
C VAL A 3 13.49 2.18 2.61
N THR A 4 12.45 1.51 3.10
CA THR A 4 12.06 0.18 2.62
C THR A 4 10.77 0.27 1.82
N VAL A 5 10.77 -0.26 0.59
CA VAL A 5 9.61 -0.40 -0.29
C VAL A 5 9.07 -1.81 -0.15
N VAL A 6 7.83 -1.94 0.33
CA VAL A 6 7.14 -3.21 0.51
C VAL A 6 6.31 -3.52 -0.73
N LEU A 7 6.51 -4.71 -1.30
CA LEU A 7 5.82 -5.22 -2.48
C LEU A 7 5.10 -6.53 -2.17
N PRO A 8 3.79 -6.52 -1.85
CA PRO A 8 3.01 -7.74 -1.76
C PRO A 8 2.82 -8.35 -3.15
N THR A 9 3.11 -9.65 -3.29
CA THR A 9 3.02 -10.35 -4.57
C THR A 9 2.11 -11.57 -4.49
N TYR A 10 1.33 -11.75 -5.57
CA TYR A 10 0.63 -13.00 -5.84
C TYR A 10 0.39 -13.14 -7.36
N ASN A 11 1.18 -14.02 -7.99
CA ASN A 11 1.30 -14.16 -9.44
C ASN A 11 1.85 -12.90 -10.14
N GLU A 12 3.03 -12.46 -9.73
CA GLU A 12 3.71 -11.25 -10.25
C GLU A 12 5.09 -11.59 -10.85
N ARG A 13 5.29 -12.85 -11.26
CA ARG A 13 6.57 -13.38 -11.74
C ARG A 13 7.21 -12.51 -12.82
N ASP A 14 6.42 -12.08 -13.79
CA ASP A 14 6.93 -11.36 -14.95
C ASP A 14 7.12 -9.85 -14.67
N ASN A 15 6.50 -9.32 -13.60
CA ASN A 15 6.57 -7.91 -13.24
C ASN A 15 7.76 -7.60 -12.32
N LEU A 16 8.12 -8.51 -11.41
CA LEU A 16 9.20 -8.31 -10.45
C LEU A 16 10.56 -7.96 -11.09
N PRO A 17 11.03 -8.64 -12.16
CA PRO A 17 12.31 -8.32 -12.79
C PRO A 17 12.36 -6.94 -13.46
N VAL A 18 11.21 -6.32 -13.72
CA VAL A 18 11.12 -4.96 -14.25
C VAL A 18 11.02 -3.96 -13.10
N LEU A 19 10.14 -4.22 -12.13
CA LEU A 19 9.81 -3.30 -11.06
C LEU A 19 10.94 -3.13 -10.05
N VAL A 20 11.60 -4.22 -9.64
CA VAL A 20 12.62 -4.15 -8.59
C VAL A 20 13.82 -3.31 -9.04
N PRO A 21 14.46 -3.56 -10.20
CA PRO A 21 15.54 -2.70 -10.67
C PRO A 21 15.12 -1.23 -10.81
N ASP A 22 13.92 -0.97 -11.36
CA ASP A 22 13.41 0.39 -11.52
C ASP A 22 13.31 1.12 -10.16
N ILE A 23 12.79 0.46 -9.12
CA ILE A 23 12.78 1.00 -7.75
C ILE A 23 14.22 1.27 -7.27
N LEU A 24 15.12 0.31 -7.43
CA LEU A 24 16.49 0.43 -6.94
C LEU A 24 17.29 1.55 -7.62
N ASP A 25 16.94 1.90 -8.86
CA ASP A 25 17.55 2.99 -9.64
C ASP A 25 17.03 4.38 -9.22
N ARG A 26 15.91 4.48 -8.51
CA ARG A 26 15.37 5.78 -8.05
C ARG A 26 16.06 6.35 -6.82
N GLY A 27 16.92 5.57 -6.16
CA GLY A 27 17.66 6.01 -4.98
C GLY A 27 18.14 4.84 -4.14
N ASP A 28 18.68 5.14 -2.95
CA ASP A 28 19.13 4.14 -1.98
C ASP A 28 17.96 3.51 -1.22
N TYR A 29 17.13 2.78 -1.97
CA TYR A 29 15.99 2.02 -1.48
C TYR A 29 16.37 0.57 -1.18
N ARG A 30 15.74 0.02 -0.15
CA ARG A 30 15.63 -1.43 0.05
C ARG A 30 14.24 -1.88 -0.38
N VAL A 31 14.11 -3.09 -0.89
CA VAL A 31 12.85 -3.71 -1.30
C VAL A 31 12.59 -4.94 -0.44
N LEU A 32 11.39 -5.02 0.14
CA LEU A 32 10.89 -6.20 0.81
C LEU A 32 9.76 -6.78 -0.04
N ILE A 33 10.06 -7.88 -0.74
CA ILE A 33 9.07 -8.63 -1.51
C ILE A 33 8.34 -9.55 -0.53
N VAL A 34 7.01 -9.58 -0.59
CA VAL A 34 6.17 -10.40 0.30
C VAL A 34 5.34 -11.33 -0.55
N ASP A 35 5.81 -12.57 -0.70
CA ASP A 35 5.15 -13.56 -1.56
C ASP A 35 4.13 -14.40 -0.79
N ASP A 36 2.87 -14.36 -1.23
CA ASP A 36 1.75 -15.09 -0.66
C ASP A 36 1.63 -16.53 -1.21
N ALA A 37 2.76 -17.24 -1.29
CA ALA A 37 2.90 -18.58 -1.87
C ALA A 37 2.35 -18.66 -3.30
N SER A 38 2.94 -17.85 -4.19
CA SER A 38 2.52 -17.79 -5.59
C SER A 38 2.79 -19.11 -6.34
N PRO A 39 1.78 -19.71 -7.00
CA PRO A 39 1.95 -20.95 -7.75
C PRO A 39 2.68 -20.80 -9.09
N ASP A 40 2.86 -19.57 -9.60
CA ASP A 40 3.41 -19.30 -10.93
C ASP A 40 4.95 -19.23 -10.97
N GLY A 41 5.60 -19.34 -9.82
CA GLY A 41 7.06 -19.18 -9.66
C GLY A 41 7.52 -17.80 -9.22
N THR A 42 6.60 -16.88 -8.87
CA THR A 42 6.97 -15.54 -8.35
C THR A 42 7.96 -15.60 -7.20
N GLY A 43 7.78 -16.52 -6.24
CA GLY A 43 8.69 -16.69 -5.11
C GLY A 43 10.14 -17.02 -5.53
N ALA A 44 10.32 -17.89 -6.53
CA ALA A 44 11.66 -18.22 -7.04
C ALA A 44 12.33 -17.03 -7.75
N VAL A 45 11.55 -16.22 -8.47
CA VAL A 45 12.04 -14.98 -9.07
C VAL A 45 12.41 -13.95 -7.99
N ALA A 46 11.60 -13.83 -6.93
CA ALA A 46 11.93 -12.98 -5.80
C ALA A 46 13.25 -13.38 -5.13
N ASP A 47 13.48 -14.69 -4.93
CA ASP A 47 14.72 -15.21 -4.36
C ASP A 47 15.94 -14.94 -5.27
N ALA A 48 15.77 -15.05 -6.59
CA ALA A 48 16.82 -14.72 -7.55
C ALA A 48 17.19 -13.22 -7.48
N LEU A 49 16.19 -12.33 -7.40
CA LEU A 49 16.41 -10.88 -7.25
C LEU A 49 17.10 -10.54 -5.92
N ALA A 50 16.78 -11.26 -4.84
CA ALA A 50 17.47 -11.11 -3.56
C ALA A 50 18.94 -11.54 -3.62
N CYS A 51 19.25 -12.59 -4.39
CA CYS A 51 20.62 -13.01 -4.66
C CYS A 51 21.39 -11.99 -5.51
N GLU A 52 20.74 -11.40 -6.51
CA GLU A 52 21.35 -10.42 -7.43
C GLU A 52 21.62 -9.07 -6.73
N HIS A 53 20.75 -8.66 -5.81
CA HIS A 53 20.83 -7.39 -5.09
C HIS A 53 20.99 -7.57 -3.58
N PRO A 54 22.12 -8.16 -3.13
CA PRO A 54 22.33 -8.47 -1.72
C PRO A 54 22.26 -7.20 -0.86
N LYS A 55 21.65 -7.32 0.33
CA LYS A 55 21.38 -6.22 1.29
C LYS A 55 20.35 -5.18 0.84
N ARG A 56 20.00 -5.12 -0.44
CA ARG A 56 18.98 -4.21 -0.97
C ARG A 56 17.64 -4.87 -1.20
N VAL A 57 17.59 -6.18 -1.48
CA VAL A 57 16.34 -6.93 -1.67
C VAL A 57 16.26 -8.05 -0.63
N ASP A 58 15.12 -8.15 0.05
CA ASP A 58 14.78 -9.24 0.98
C ASP A 58 13.41 -9.83 0.60
N VAL A 59 13.17 -11.09 0.95
CA VAL A 59 11.95 -11.81 0.59
C VAL A 59 11.31 -12.41 1.84
N LEU A 60 10.03 -12.10 2.04
CA LEU A 60 9.17 -12.71 3.05
C LEU A 60 8.20 -13.68 2.37
N HIS A 61 8.53 -14.97 2.41
CA HIS A 61 7.63 -16.04 1.97
C HIS A 61 6.57 -16.33 3.03
N ARG A 62 5.31 -16.04 2.70
CA ARG A 62 4.17 -16.25 3.60
C ARG A 62 3.49 -17.56 3.29
N ARG A 63 3.21 -18.35 4.33
CA ARG A 63 2.41 -19.58 4.25
C ARG A 63 1.08 -19.38 4.95
N GLY A 64 -0.01 -19.88 4.36
CA GLY A 64 -1.35 -19.86 4.97
C GLY A 64 -2.34 -18.94 4.27
N ARG A 65 -3.20 -18.26 5.04
CA ARG A 65 -4.33 -17.50 4.50
C ARG A 65 -3.85 -16.22 3.79
N ARG A 66 -4.02 -16.21 2.47
CA ARG A 66 -3.71 -15.07 1.58
C ARG A 66 -4.55 -13.83 1.88
N GLY A 67 -4.00 -12.66 1.57
CA GLY A 67 -4.74 -11.41 1.58
C GLY A 67 -3.85 -10.18 1.74
N LEU A 68 -4.08 -9.16 0.92
CA LEU A 68 -3.28 -7.94 0.84
C LEU A 68 -3.02 -7.29 2.20
N GLY A 69 -4.05 -7.18 3.04
CA GLY A 69 -3.92 -6.56 4.36
C GLY A 69 -3.03 -7.39 5.28
N ARG A 70 -3.12 -8.73 5.21
CA ARG A 70 -2.27 -9.63 5.99
C ARG A 70 -0.82 -9.59 5.52
N SER A 71 -0.59 -9.54 4.21
CA SER A 71 0.76 -9.39 3.64
C SER A 71 1.41 -8.11 4.13
N TYR A 72 0.67 -7.00 4.11
CA TYR A 72 1.16 -5.73 4.66
C TYR A 72 1.39 -5.77 6.16
N VAL A 73 0.52 -6.39 6.96
CA VAL A 73 0.71 -6.51 8.40
C VAL A 73 2.01 -7.26 8.73
N ASP A 74 2.27 -8.40 8.07
CA ASP A 74 3.49 -9.17 8.30
C ASP A 74 4.74 -8.41 7.81
N ALA A 75 4.62 -7.68 6.70
CA ALA A 75 5.67 -6.78 6.21
C ALA A 75 5.95 -5.64 7.19
N PHE A 76 4.92 -4.99 7.72
CA PHE A 76 5.05 -3.90 8.68
C PHE A 76 5.73 -4.38 9.96
N ARG A 77 5.39 -5.57 10.47
CA ARG A 77 6.12 -6.17 11.60
C ARG A 77 7.60 -6.38 11.27
N ARG A 78 7.92 -6.92 10.09
CA ARG A 78 9.31 -7.14 9.63
C ARG A 78 10.09 -5.82 9.54
N VAL A 79 9.48 -4.78 8.98
CA VAL A 79 10.12 -3.47 8.80
C VAL A 79 10.25 -2.71 10.12
N LEU A 80 9.25 -2.81 11.01
CA LEU A 80 9.34 -2.23 12.37
C LEU A 80 10.39 -2.93 13.25
N ALA A 81 10.88 -4.11 12.86
CA ALA A 81 12.00 -4.79 13.51
C ALA A 81 13.37 -4.48 12.85
N SER A 82 13.42 -3.74 11.74
CA SER A 82 14.65 -3.36 11.05
C SER A 82 15.12 -1.95 11.44
N ASP A 83 16.10 -1.39 10.74
CA ASP A 83 16.62 -0.01 10.85
C ASP A 83 15.93 0.98 9.88
N ALA A 84 14.77 0.62 9.31
CA ALA A 84 14.05 1.49 8.37
C ALA A 84 13.44 2.73 9.07
N ASP A 85 13.69 3.91 8.50
CA ASP A 85 13.08 5.19 8.92
C ASP A 85 11.73 5.42 8.26
N LEU A 86 11.61 5.01 6.98
CA LEU A 86 10.40 5.15 6.17
C LEU A 86 10.01 3.82 5.54
N VAL A 87 8.70 3.61 5.44
CA VAL A 87 8.10 2.43 4.80
C VAL A 87 7.22 2.90 3.66
N CYS A 88 7.68 2.70 2.43
CA CYS A 88 6.84 2.84 1.26
C CYS A 88 6.13 1.52 1.00
N HIS A 89 4.89 1.56 0.54
CA HIS A 89 4.23 0.40 0.00
C HIS A 89 3.58 0.75 -1.33
N MET A 90 3.63 -0.18 -2.28
CA MET A 90 3.08 -0.03 -3.62
C MET A 90 2.74 -1.41 -4.20
N ASP A 91 1.81 -1.43 -5.14
CA ASP A 91 1.43 -2.66 -5.86
C ASP A 91 2.55 -3.12 -6.78
N ALA A 92 2.68 -4.44 -6.94
CA ALA A 92 3.75 -5.07 -7.74
C ALA A 92 3.41 -5.24 -9.23
N ASP A 93 2.26 -4.72 -9.69
CA ASP A 93 1.71 -4.95 -11.04
C ASP A 93 2.02 -3.84 -12.06
N LEU A 94 3.03 -3.01 -11.76
CA LEU A 94 3.47 -1.85 -12.56
C LEU A 94 2.44 -0.71 -12.70
N SER A 95 1.31 -0.76 -11.96
CA SER A 95 0.32 0.33 -11.97
C SER A 95 0.77 1.59 -11.24
N HIS A 96 1.70 1.43 -10.29
CA HIS A 96 2.36 2.52 -9.58
C HIS A 96 3.77 2.72 -10.15
N ASP A 97 4.02 3.91 -10.68
CA ASP A 97 5.32 4.27 -11.23
C ASP A 97 6.33 4.59 -10.09
N PRO A 98 7.47 3.87 -9.99
CA PRO A 98 8.51 4.16 -9.01
C PRO A 98 9.08 5.58 -9.06
N SER A 99 8.93 6.31 -10.18
CA SER A 99 9.37 7.70 -10.32
C SER A 99 8.74 8.65 -9.30
N TYR A 100 7.60 8.28 -8.70
CA TYR A 100 6.98 9.05 -7.62
C TYR A 100 7.58 8.79 -6.24
N LEU A 101 8.37 7.72 -6.03
CA LEU A 101 8.98 7.39 -4.73
C LEU A 101 9.78 8.57 -4.12
N PRO A 102 10.64 9.29 -4.87
CA PRO A 102 11.35 10.43 -4.32
C PRO A 102 10.42 11.54 -3.79
N ALA A 103 9.31 11.79 -4.48
CA ALA A 103 8.34 12.79 -4.08
C ALA A 103 7.58 12.40 -2.81
N LEU A 104 7.14 11.13 -2.69
CA LEU A 104 6.52 10.61 -1.47
C LEU A 104 7.48 10.68 -0.28
N VAL A 105 8.73 10.26 -0.47
CA VAL A 105 9.77 10.28 0.57
C VAL A 105 10.13 11.70 1.00
N ALA A 106 10.21 12.64 0.05
CA ALA A 106 10.44 14.04 0.36
C ALA A 106 9.28 14.64 1.17
N ALA A 107 8.02 14.33 0.80
CA ALA A 107 6.84 14.78 1.53
C ALA A 107 6.75 14.17 2.95
N ALA A 108 7.27 12.97 3.16
CA ALA A 108 7.35 12.34 4.48
C ALA A 108 8.25 13.11 5.47
N ARG A 109 9.02 14.10 5.01
CA ARG A 109 9.70 15.05 5.92
C ARG A 109 8.72 15.93 6.70
N ARG A 110 7.53 16.19 6.15
CA ARG A 110 6.50 17.07 6.73
C ARG A 110 5.30 16.31 7.29
N PHE A 111 4.99 15.17 6.68
CA PHE A 111 3.85 14.34 7.04
C PHE A 111 4.30 13.00 7.61
N ASP A 112 3.43 12.40 8.41
CA ASP A 112 3.64 11.11 9.05
C ASP A 112 3.18 9.96 8.15
N VAL A 113 2.19 10.25 7.29
CA VAL A 113 1.72 9.39 6.20
C VAL A 113 1.56 10.23 4.94
N VAL A 114 2.11 9.78 3.82
CA VAL A 114 1.96 10.44 2.52
C VAL A 114 1.29 9.47 1.55
N ILE A 115 0.22 9.92 0.91
CA ILE A 115 -0.52 9.12 -0.08
C ILE A 115 -0.19 9.61 -1.49
N GLY A 116 0.19 8.70 -2.37
CA GLY A 116 0.18 8.94 -3.81
C GLY A 116 -1.27 8.99 -4.29
N SER A 117 -1.79 10.18 -4.55
CA SER A 117 -3.21 10.44 -4.79
C SER A 117 -3.52 10.55 -6.27
N ARG A 118 -4.54 9.79 -6.70
CA ARG A 118 -5.07 9.83 -8.08
C ARG A 118 -6.08 10.96 -8.30
N TYR A 119 -6.47 11.63 -7.21
CA TYR A 119 -7.57 12.61 -7.18
C TYR A 119 -7.11 14.00 -6.71
N LEU A 120 -5.85 14.14 -6.28
CA LEU A 120 -5.28 15.41 -5.89
C LEU A 120 -5.09 16.30 -7.14
N HIS A 121 -5.72 17.47 -7.13
CA HIS A 121 -5.76 18.43 -8.25
C HIS A 121 -6.48 17.96 -9.52
N GLY A 122 -7.24 16.86 -9.46
CA GLY A 122 -7.98 16.34 -10.61
C GLY A 122 -7.87 14.82 -10.71
N VAL A 123 -8.51 14.25 -11.72
CA VAL A 123 -8.47 12.81 -11.96
C VAL A 123 -7.25 12.46 -12.81
N SER A 124 -6.33 11.68 -12.26
CA SER A 124 -5.09 11.25 -12.91
C SER A 124 -5.03 9.73 -13.05
N VAL A 125 -6.04 9.14 -13.69
CA VAL A 125 -6.07 7.70 -14.01
C VAL A 125 -6.11 7.50 -15.52
N VAL A 126 -5.35 6.52 -16.01
CA VAL A 126 -5.22 6.20 -17.44
C VAL A 126 -5.81 4.81 -17.69
N ASN A 127 -6.55 4.67 -18.79
CA ASN A 127 -7.24 3.45 -19.26
C ASN A 127 -8.41 2.96 -18.39
N TRP A 128 -8.91 3.76 -17.44
CA TRP A 128 -10.12 3.39 -16.69
C TRP A 128 -11.39 3.72 -17.47
N PRO A 129 -12.39 2.83 -17.51
CA PRO A 129 -13.71 3.19 -18.02
C PRO A 129 -14.38 4.20 -17.08
N LEU A 130 -15.15 5.14 -17.64
CA LEU A 130 -15.74 6.27 -16.89
C LEU A 130 -16.55 5.83 -15.65
N HIS A 131 -17.29 4.72 -15.74
CA HIS A 131 -18.06 4.21 -14.61
C HIS A 131 -17.17 3.81 -13.42
N ARG A 132 -15.96 3.31 -13.67
CA ARG A 132 -14.99 2.94 -12.62
C ARG A 132 -14.39 4.18 -11.98
N ILE A 133 -14.11 5.22 -12.77
CA ILE A 133 -13.66 6.52 -12.26
C ILE A 133 -14.73 7.11 -11.33
N ALA A 134 -15.99 7.13 -11.77
CA ALA A 134 -17.12 7.65 -11.00
C ALA A 134 -17.32 6.85 -9.70
N LEU A 135 -17.30 5.52 -9.77
CA LEU A 135 -17.44 4.64 -8.61
C LEU A 135 -16.33 4.89 -7.59
N SER A 136 -15.07 4.97 -8.04
CA SER A 136 -13.93 5.23 -7.15
C SER A 136 -13.96 6.63 -6.53
N ALA A 137 -14.32 7.65 -7.29
CA ALA A 137 -14.51 9.01 -6.75
C ALA A 137 -15.65 9.05 -5.73
N ALA A 138 -16.76 8.37 -5.98
CA ALA A 138 -17.88 8.26 -5.05
C ALA A 138 -17.48 7.51 -3.77
N ALA A 139 -16.74 6.40 -3.89
CA ALA A 139 -16.22 5.64 -2.75
C ALA A 139 -15.30 6.49 -1.87
N ASN A 140 -14.39 7.27 -2.47
CA ASN A 140 -13.54 8.19 -1.70
C ASN A 140 -14.38 9.26 -0.96
N ARG A 141 -15.37 9.87 -1.61
CA ARG A 141 -16.28 10.83 -0.94
C ARG A 141 -17.04 10.18 0.22
N TYR A 142 -17.54 8.97 0.01
CA TYR A 142 -18.25 8.20 1.03
C TYR A 142 -17.38 7.90 2.26
N VAL A 143 -16.17 7.38 2.05
CA VAL A 143 -15.23 7.08 3.13
C VAL A 143 -14.88 8.35 3.90
N ARG A 144 -14.61 9.45 3.21
CA ARG A 144 -14.30 10.75 3.84
C ARG A 144 -15.46 11.26 4.69
N ALA A 145 -16.69 11.18 4.19
CA ALA A 145 -17.87 11.61 4.93
C ALA A 145 -18.06 10.84 6.25
N ILE A 146 -17.73 9.55 6.28
CA ILE A 146 -17.86 8.70 7.47
C ILE A 146 -16.69 8.87 8.43
N THR A 147 -15.47 8.87 7.89
CA THR A 147 -14.23 8.82 8.70
C THR A 147 -13.67 10.19 9.06
N GLY A 148 -14.11 11.26 8.38
CA GLY A 148 -13.54 12.60 8.52
C GLY A 148 -12.14 12.74 7.93
N ALA A 149 -11.69 11.79 7.09
CA ALA A 149 -10.33 11.79 6.57
C ALA A 149 -10.05 13.05 5.71
N PRO A 150 -8.99 13.83 6.02
CA PRO A 150 -8.68 15.09 5.36
C PRO A 150 -7.87 14.90 4.06
N VAL A 151 -8.12 13.82 3.31
CA VAL A 151 -7.42 13.49 2.05
C VAL A 151 -8.41 13.21 0.94
N THR A 152 -8.00 13.34 -0.32
CA THR A 152 -8.84 13.08 -1.50
C THR A 152 -8.85 11.61 -1.93
N ASP A 153 -7.77 10.86 -1.69
CA ASP A 153 -7.66 9.44 -2.06
C ASP A 153 -7.42 8.52 -0.85
N CYS A 154 -8.49 8.00 -0.26
CA CYS A 154 -8.44 7.05 0.85
C CYS A 154 -8.12 5.62 0.42
N THR A 155 -8.08 5.33 -0.88
CA THR A 155 -8.04 3.96 -1.43
C THR A 155 -6.78 3.66 -2.24
N SER A 156 -5.87 4.62 -2.37
CA SER A 156 -4.57 4.39 -2.99
C SER A 156 -3.69 3.47 -2.13
N GLY A 157 -3.13 2.45 -2.79
CA GLY A 157 -2.17 1.51 -2.22
C GLY A 157 -0.75 2.07 -2.17
N PHE A 158 -0.47 3.16 -2.89
CA PHE A 158 0.84 3.79 -2.91
C PHE A 158 0.98 4.82 -1.79
N ARG A 159 1.67 4.46 -0.71
CA ARG A 159 1.90 5.39 0.41
C ARG A 159 3.29 5.27 0.99
N CYS A 160 3.72 6.31 1.67
CA CYS A 160 4.94 6.35 2.46
C CYS A 160 4.58 6.65 3.92
N TRP A 161 5.10 5.84 4.84
CA TRP A 161 4.89 5.96 6.27
C TRP A 161 6.18 6.31 6.97
N ARG A 162 6.12 7.20 7.95
CA ARG A 162 7.14 7.25 8.99
C ARG A 162 7.05 6.00 9.86
N ARG A 163 8.21 5.42 10.19
CA ARG A 163 8.31 4.29 11.12
C ARG A 163 7.54 4.55 12.41
N GLU A 164 7.70 5.73 12.99
CA GLU A 164 7.07 6.14 14.24
C GLU A 164 5.53 6.14 14.14
N ALA A 165 4.99 6.58 13.02
CA ALA A 165 3.54 6.62 12.78
C ALA A 165 2.99 5.21 12.59
N LEU A 166 3.69 4.39 11.80
CA LEU A 166 3.33 2.99 11.60
C LEU A 166 3.37 2.19 12.91
N GLY A 167 4.38 2.45 13.76
CA GLY A 167 4.56 1.78 15.05
C GLY A 167 3.48 2.11 16.09
N ARG A 168 2.68 3.19 15.89
CA ARG A 168 1.54 3.52 16.74
C ARG A 168 0.26 2.76 16.35
N ILE A 169 0.23 2.14 15.16
CA ILE A 169 -0.96 1.42 14.71
C ILE A 169 -1.03 0.05 15.41
N PRO A 170 -2.18 -0.33 15.98
CA PRO A 170 -2.36 -1.64 16.58
C PRO A 170 -2.51 -2.72 15.48
N LEU A 171 -1.37 -3.16 14.92
CA LEU A 171 -1.33 -4.09 13.79
C LEU A 171 -2.11 -5.40 14.05
N ASP A 172 -2.15 -5.88 15.29
CA ASP A 172 -2.87 -7.11 15.67
C ASP A 172 -4.40 -6.97 15.60
N ARG A 173 -4.92 -5.74 15.58
CA ARG A 173 -6.36 -5.45 15.51
C ARG A 173 -6.84 -5.20 14.08
N LEU A 174 -5.91 -5.12 13.13
CA LEU A 174 -6.24 -4.98 11.71
C LEU A 174 -6.81 -6.30 11.19
N VAL A 175 -8.05 -6.26 10.75
CA VAL A 175 -8.78 -7.46 10.29
C VAL A 175 -9.12 -7.39 8.81
N SER A 176 -9.01 -6.21 8.21
CA SER A 176 -9.45 -5.97 6.85
C SER A 176 -8.46 -6.42 5.77
N ASN A 177 -8.99 -6.64 4.57
CA ASN A 177 -8.19 -6.94 3.37
C ASN A 177 -8.58 -6.05 2.19
N GLY A 178 -7.74 -6.02 1.14
CA GLY A 178 -7.98 -5.23 -0.06
C GLY A 178 -8.12 -3.73 0.24
N TYR A 179 -9.06 -3.05 -0.41
CA TYR A 179 -9.30 -1.62 -0.20
C TYR A 179 -9.73 -1.27 1.23
N ALA A 180 -10.46 -2.16 1.90
CA ALA A 180 -10.88 -1.95 3.28
C ALA A 180 -9.67 -1.82 4.24
N PHE A 181 -8.59 -2.54 3.98
CA PHE A 181 -7.34 -2.42 4.74
C PHE A 181 -6.71 -1.03 4.59
N LEU A 182 -6.72 -0.46 3.39
CA LEU A 182 -6.19 0.88 3.13
C LEU A 182 -6.99 1.97 3.85
N ILE A 183 -8.30 1.77 3.97
CA ILE A 183 -9.19 2.65 4.74
C ILE A 183 -8.96 2.46 6.24
N GLU A 184 -8.89 1.21 6.72
CA GLU A 184 -8.67 0.89 8.14
C GLU A 184 -7.35 1.48 8.63
N THR A 185 -6.25 1.24 7.92
CA THR A 185 -4.92 1.76 8.29
C THR A 185 -4.85 3.29 8.28
N LEU A 186 -5.47 3.95 7.29
CA LEU A 186 -5.56 5.41 7.26
C LEU A 186 -6.34 5.95 8.46
N HIS A 187 -7.46 5.31 8.78
CA HIS A 187 -8.28 5.71 9.92
C HIS A 187 -7.53 5.53 11.24
N GLU A 188 -6.86 4.39 11.44
CA GLU A 188 -6.05 4.16 12.64
C GLU A 188 -4.91 5.18 12.74
N ALA A 189 -4.25 5.53 11.64
CA ALA A 189 -3.23 6.58 11.63
C ALA A 189 -3.78 7.93 12.11
N LEU A 190 -4.94 8.35 11.58
CA LEU A 190 -5.60 9.58 11.96
C LEU A 190 -6.01 9.57 13.44
N ARG A 191 -6.55 8.45 13.94
CA ARG A 191 -6.89 8.28 15.36
C ARG A 191 -5.68 8.38 16.29
N HIS A 192 -4.51 7.98 15.81
CA HIS A 192 -3.24 8.08 16.54
C HIS A 192 -2.48 9.39 16.24
N GLY A 193 -3.18 10.41 15.72
CA GLY A 193 -2.67 11.77 15.56
C GLY A 193 -1.68 11.95 14.42
N ALA A 194 -1.62 11.03 13.45
CA ALA A 194 -0.74 11.16 12.30
C ALA A 194 -1.17 12.33 11.40
N ARG A 195 -0.21 13.16 10.99
CA ARG A 195 -0.41 14.17 9.94
C ARG A 195 -0.35 13.47 8.59
N VAL A 196 -1.42 13.56 7.82
CA VAL A 196 -1.52 12.91 6.50
C VAL A 196 -1.40 13.95 5.41
N GLY A 197 -0.57 13.68 4.40
CA GLY A 197 -0.42 14.50 3.20
C GLY A 197 -0.64 13.69 1.92
N GLU A 198 -0.74 14.39 0.79
CA GLU A 198 -0.92 13.79 -0.54
C GLU A 198 0.11 14.32 -1.53
N VAL A 199 0.52 13.47 -2.46
CA VAL A 199 1.35 13.79 -3.64
C VAL A 199 0.56 13.32 -4.87
N PRO A 200 0.40 14.14 -5.92
CA PRO A 200 -0.36 13.71 -7.08
C PRO A 200 0.42 12.65 -7.86
N ILE A 201 -0.27 11.58 -8.27
CA ILE A 201 0.31 10.51 -9.10
C ILE A 201 -0.60 10.21 -10.29
N VAL A 202 0.00 9.71 -11.37
CA VAL A 202 -0.74 9.07 -12.46
C VAL A 202 -0.81 7.58 -12.20
N PHE A 203 -2.02 7.02 -12.20
CA PHE A 203 -2.24 5.58 -12.08
C PHE A 203 -2.63 5.00 -13.43
N VAL A 204 -1.86 4.05 -13.93
CA VAL A 204 -2.11 3.40 -15.22
C VAL A 204 -2.69 2.02 -14.97
N GLU A 205 -3.86 1.74 -15.53
CA GLU A 205 -4.40 0.38 -15.45
C GLU A 205 -3.55 -0.60 -16.26
N ARG A 206 -3.20 -1.71 -15.62
CA ARG A 206 -2.55 -2.87 -16.24
C ARG A 206 -3.30 -3.33 -17.50
N ARG A 207 -2.55 -3.67 -18.56
CA ARG A 207 -3.14 -4.22 -19.79
C ARG A 207 -3.59 -5.68 -19.67
N HIS A 208 -3.06 -6.43 -18.70
CA HIS A 208 -3.34 -7.86 -18.54
C HIS A 208 -3.67 -8.19 -17.06
N GLY A 209 -4.73 -8.99 -16.86
CA GLY A 209 -5.15 -9.50 -15.55
C GLY A 209 -6.58 -9.12 -15.18
N HIS A 210 -7.44 -10.11 -14.91
CA HIS A 210 -8.79 -9.87 -14.39
C HIS A 210 -8.73 -9.23 -13.00
N SER A 211 -9.42 -8.11 -12.82
CA SER A 211 -9.57 -7.44 -11.52
C SER A 211 -10.14 -8.42 -10.50
N LYS A 212 -9.34 -8.78 -9.49
CA LYS A 212 -9.69 -9.72 -8.40
C LYS A 212 -10.65 -9.08 -7.37
N VAL A 213 -11.45 -8.09 -7.75
CA VAL A 213 -12.42 -7.44 -6.86
C VAL A 213 -13.64 -8.35 -6.74
N SER A 214 -13.60 -9.26 -5.76
CA SER A 214 -14.76 -10.06 -5.42
C SER A 214 -15.85 -9.21 -4.73
N LEU A 215 -17.11 -9.63 -4.84
CA LEU A 215 -18.25 -9.01 -4.15
C LEU A 215 -18.01 -8.89 -2.63
N ASN A 216 -17.30 -9.84 -2.04
CA ASN A 216 -16.93 -9.82 -0.62
C ASN A 216 -15.98 -8.66 -0.28
N VAL A 217 -15.00 -8.37 -1.15
CA VAL A 217 -14.08 -7.22 -0.96
C VAL A 217 -14.83 -5.90 -1.11
N LEU A 218 -15.80 -5.83 -2.02
CA LEU A 218 -16.64 -4.64 -2.19
C LEU A 218 -17.54 -4.42 -0.96
N ALA A 219 -18.22 -5.47 -0.49
CA ALA A 219 -19.06 -5.40 0.71
C ALA A 219 -18.24 -5.03 1.96
N GLU A 220 -17.06 -5.62 2.12
CA GLU A 220 -16.14 -5.26 3.20
C GLU A 220 -15.73 -3.78 3.13
N SER A 221 -15.45 -3.26 1.92
CA SER A 221 -15.09 -1.85 1.71
C SER A 221 -16.23 -0.88 2.03
N LEU A 222 -17.49 -1.32 1.94
CA LEU A 222 -18.67 -0.53 2.33
C LEU A 222 -18.91 -0.56 3.84
N ILE A 223 -18.72 -1.71 4.48
CA ILE A 223 -19.00 -1.89 5.92
C ILE A 223 -17.85 -1.35 6.78
N MET A 224 -16.61 -1.49 6.32
CA MET A 224 -15.43 -1.19 7.14
C MET A 224 -15.34 0.28 7.61
N PRO A 225 -15.66 1.30 6.81
CA PRO A 225 -15.70 2.69 7.26
C PRO A 225 -16.56 2.90 8.53
N TRP A 226 -17.70 2.22 8.63
CA TRP A 226 -18.57 2.27 9.80
C TRP A 226 -17.98 1.51 10.99
N ARG A 227 -17.43 0.31 10.75
CA ARG A 227 -16.77 -0.48 11.80
C ARG A 227 -15.63 0.29 12.45
N VAL A 228 -14.80 0.96 11.66
CA VAL A 228 -13.68 1.75 12.21
C VAL A 228 -14.18 3.01 12.92
N ARG A 229 -15.19 3.69 12.35
CA ARG A 229 -15.79 4.90 12.94
C ARG A 229 -16.39 4.67 14.33
N PHE A 230 -16.96 3.48 14.56
CA PHE A 230 -17.57 3.09 15.84
C PHE A 230 -16.69 2.15 16.67
N ARG A 231 -15.46 1.86 16.24
CA ARG A 231 -14.53 1.03 17.01
C ARG A 231 -14.21 1.74 18.33
N ALA A 232 -14.52 1.06 19.44
CA ALA A 232 -14.24 1.55 20.79
C ALA A 232 -12.76 1.96 20.91
N PRO A 233 -12.46 3.06 21.62
CA PRO A 233 -11.09 3.51 21.83
C PRO A 233 -10.27 2.43 22.54
N ASP A 234 -8.98 2.40 22.21
CA ASP A 234 -8.01 1.49 22.81
C ASP A 234 -8.02 1.70 24.32
N ARG A 235 -8.32 0.62 25.07
CA ARG A 235 -8.16 0.63 26.52
C ARG A 235 -6.67 0.77 26.78
N ARG A 236 -6.27 1.94 27.29
CA ARG A 236 -4.91 2.20 27.76
C ARG A 236 -4.55 1.29 28.92
#